data_AF-A0A5N3ZZR2-F1
#
_entry.id   AF-A0A5N3ZZR2-F1
#
_cell.length_a   1.000
_cell.length_b   1.000
_cell.length_c   1.000
_cell.angle_alpha   90.00
_cell.angle_beta   90.00
_cell.angle_gamma   90.00
#
_symmetry.space_group_name_H-M   'P 1'
#
loop_
_entity.id
_entity.type
_entity.pdbx_description
1 polymer ?
#
loop_
_entity_poly.entity_id
_entity_poly.type
_entity_poly.pdbx_seq_one_letter_code
_entity_poly.pdbx_strand_id
1 'polypeptide(L)'
;MIPALAFVPPGCVIESFEELCDGQIVPPEAQCILDYFEDTWIGRPSTRRQRKPPQFAINIWNCYEVALQGASKTNNAVEGWHYAFEHQVSANHPNIWKFIDCLKREQSLHELQIEQLLSGQTDKKKKYRDAALRLQKVVEKFDDTNILDYLRAVAHNITIELHKSHCITIIFYPYKLFFINKNVCYKTAQFYIPITE
;
A
#
# COMPACT_ATOMS: atom_id res chain seq x y z
N MET A 1 4.46 -14.41 -1.61
CA MET A 1 5.68 -13.77 -2.16
C MET A 1 5.36 -12.75 -3.24
N ILE A 2 4.25 -12.85 -4.00
CA ILE A 2 3.86 -11.83 -5.01
C ILE A 2 3.94 -10.37 -4.52
N PRO A 3 3.45 -9.99 -3.30
CA PRO A 3 3.57 -8.61 -2.83
C PRO A 3 5.01 -8.13 -2.60
N ALA A 4 5.96 -9.04 -2.45
CA ALA A 4 7.37 -8.71 -2.27
C ALA A 4 7.99 -8.11 -3.54
N LEU A 5 7.39 -8.35 -4.72
CA LEU A 5 7.84 -7.76 -6.00
C LEU A 5 7.79 -6.23 -5.98
N ALA A 6 6.93 -5.62 -5.15
CA ALA A 6 6.90 -4.17 -4.98
C ALA A 6 8.22 -3.63 -4.38
N PHE A 7 9.01 -4.47 -3.74
CA PHE A 7 10.29 -4.11 -3.11
C PHE A 7 11.48 -4.62 -3.91
N VAL A 8 11.33 -4.93 -5.19
CA VAL A 8 12.44 -5.22 -6.10
C VAL A 8 12.77 -3.96 -6.90
N PRO A 9 14.04 -3.68 -7.27
CA PRO A 9 14.36 -2.59 -8.18
C PRO A 9 13.50 -2.66 -9.46
N PRO A 10 12.91 -1.56 -9.93
CA PRO A 10 11.98 -1.57 -11.06
C PRO A 10 12.48 -2.30 -12.32
N GLY A 11 13.79 -2.27 -12.58
CA GLY A 11 14.41 -2.96 -13.71
C GLY A 11 14.43 -4.49 -13.58
N CYS A 12 14.48 -5.03 -12.37
CA CYS A 12 14.60 -6.46 -12.08
C CYS A 12 13.24 -7.12 -11.76
N VAL A 13 12.15 -6.35 -11.71
CA VAL A 13 10.81 -6.83 -11.34
C VAL A 13 10.31 -7.94 -12.27
N ILE A 14 10.54 -7.80 -13.58
CA ILE A 14 10.07 -8.76 -14.58
C ILE A 14 10.81 -10.09 -14.42
N GLU A 15 12.14 -10.04 -14.35
CA GLU A 15 12.99 -11.22 -14.13
C GLU A 15 12.64 -11.92 -12.82
N SER A 16 12.43 -11.13 -11.75
CA SER A 16 12.03 -11.66 -10.45
C SER A 16 10.65 -12.33 -10.45
N PHE A 17 9.73 -11.86 -11.29
CA PHE A 17 8.42 -12.48 -11.46
C PHE A 17 8.53 -13.80 -12.24
N GLU A 18 9.35 -13.85 -13.29
CA GLU A 18 9.61 -15.06 -14.06
C GLU A 18 10.26 -16.14 -13.19
N GLU A 19 11.28 -15.79 -12.40
CA GLU A 19 11.91 -16.73 -11.46
C GLU A 19 10.95 -17.23 -10.37
N LEU A 20 10.04 -16.36 -9.90
CA LEU A 20 9.00 -16.76 -8.95
C LEU A 20 8.04 -17.80 -9.54
N CYS A 21 7.69 -17.65 -10.82
CA CYS A 21 6.85 -18.60 -11.55
C CYS A 21 7.58 -19.94 -11.79
N ASP A 22 8.85 -19.89 -12.19
CA ASP A 22 9.68 -21.06 -12.46
C ASP A 22 10.00 -21.86 -11.19
N GLY A 23 10.13 -21.18 -10.05
CA GLY A 23 10.41 -21.80 -8.75
C GLY A 23 9.30 -22.69 -8.18
N GLN A 24 8.12 -22.77 -8.83
CA GLN A 24 6.95 -23.57 -8.41
C GLN A 24 6.54 -23.36 -6.95
N ILE A 25 6.77 -22.16 -6.41
CA ILE A 25 6.50 -21.82 -5.00
C ILE A 25 4.99 -21.58 -4.78
N VAL A 26 4.28 -21.18 -5.83
CA VAL A 26 2.85 -20.87 -5.77
C VAL A 26 2.06 -22.15 -6.06
N PRO A 27 1.10 -22.51 -5.20
CA PRO A 27 0.29 -23.71 -5.42
C PRO A 27 -0.54 -23.59 -6.71
N PRO A 28 -0.79 -24.70 -7.44
CA PRO A 28 -1.53 -24.66 -8.71
C PRO A 28 -2.91 -24.01 -8.60
N GLU A 29 -3.56 -24.13 -7.44
CA GLU A 29 -4.86 -23.52 -7.14
C GLU A 29 -4.82 -21.98 -7.17
N ALA A 30 -3.64 -21.37 -6.99
CA ALA A 30 -3.42 -19.93 -7.01
C ALA A 30 -2.94 -19.42 -8.39
N GLN A 31 -2.91 -20.27 -9.43
CA GLN A 31 -2.49 -19.87 -10.78
C GLN A 31 -3.33 -18.70 -11.34
N CYS A 32 -4.63 -18.67 -11.05
CA CYS A 32 -5.50 -17.59 -11.49
C CYS A 32 -5.10 -16.22 -10.94
N ILE A 33 -4.50 -16.17 -9.74
CA ILE A 33 -4.00 -14.95 -9.12
C ILE A 33 -2.70 -14.50 -9.81
N LEU A 34 -1.83 -15.45 -10.16
CA LEU A 34 -0.60 -15.17 -10.92
C LEU A 34 -0.93 -14.64 -12.32
N ASP A 35 -1.84 -15.29 -13.03
CA ASP A 35 -2.28 -14.87 -14.36
C ASP A 35 -2.87 -13.45 -14.32
N TYR A 36 -3.74 -13.18 -13.34
CA TYR A 36 -4.29 -11.85 -13.13
C TYR A 36 -3.21 -10.81 -12.84
N PHE A 37 -2.25 -11.15 -11.97
CA PHE A 37 -1.17 -10.25 -11.60
C PHE A 37 -0.26 -9.95 -12.80
N GLU A 38 0.07 -10.97 -13.59
CA GLU A 38 0.84 -10.81 -14.81
C GLU A 38 0.10 -9.90 -15.80
N ASP A 39 -1.17 -10.14 -16.08
CA ASP A 39 -1.95 -9.33 -17.03
C ASP A 39 -2.08 -7.86 -16.59
N THR A 40 -2.21 -7.63 -15.29
CA THR A 40 -2.52 -6.31 -14.73
C THR A 40 -1.28 -5.46 -14.46
N TRP A 41 -0.20 -6.06 -13.91
CA TRP A 41 0.91 -5.31 -13.30
C TRP A 41 2.27 -5.54 -13.96
N ILE A 42 2.44 -6.63 -14.72
CA ILE A 42 3.71 -6.97 -15.39
C ILE A 42 3.58 -6.87 -16.93
N GLY A 43 2.44 -7.32 -17.47
CA GLY A 43 2.09 -7.44 -18.89
C GLY A 43 2.65 -8.71 -19.52
N ARG A 44 1.90 -9.48 -20.32
CA ARG A 44 2.39 -10.77 -20.88
C ARG A 44 3.43 -10.65 -21.99
N PRO A 45 4.36 -11.62 -22.16
CA PRO A 45 5.20 -11.71 -23.34
C PRO A 45 4.37 -11.82 -24.62
N SER A 46 4.66 -10.99 -25.64
CA SER A 46 4.06 -11.12 -26.98
C SER A 46 4.95 -11.96 -27.88
N THR A 47 4.32 -12.65 -28.85
CA THR A 47 4.99 -13.42 -29.92
C THR A 47 6.04 -12.60 -30.69
N ARG A 48 5.94 -11.27 -30.69
CA ARG A 48 6.89 -10.35 -31.35
C ARG A 48 8.12 -9.99 -30.51
N ARG A 49 8.47 -10.78 -29.48
CA ARG A 49 9.58 -10.52 -28.53
C ARG A 49 9.47 -9.19 -27.77
N GLN A 50 8.28 -8.59 -27.72
CA GLN A 50 7.99 -7.41 -26.92
C GLN A 50 6.95 -7.79 -25.87
N ARG A 51 7.16 -7.41 -24.61
CA ARG A 51 6.14 -7.61 -23.57
C ARG A 51 5.01 -6.60 -23.79
N LYS A 52 3.75 -7.01 -23.65
CA LYS A 52 2.62 -6.07 -23.69
C LYS A 52 2.76 -5.09 -22.52
N PRO A 53 2.44 -3.80 -22.69
CA PRO A 53 2.46 -2.87 -21.56
C PRO A 53 1.45 -3.35 -20.50
N PRO A 54 1.82 -3.32 -19.21
CA PRO A 54 0.87 -3.61 -18.13
C PRO A 54 -0.22 -2.55 -18.06
N GLN A 55 -1.34 -2.89 -17.43
CA GLN A 55 -2.41 -1.93 -17.16
C GLN A 55 -1.93 -0.80 -16.23
N PHE A 56 -1.03 -1.11 -15.30
CA PHE A 56 -0.35 -0.14 -14.45
C PHE A 56 1.16 -0.29 -14.58
N ALA A 57 1.82 0.83 -14.88
CA ALA A 57 3.27 0.88 -14.97
C ALA A 57 3.94 0.56 -13.62
N ILE A 58 5.07 -0.15 -13.67
CA ILE A 58 5.82 -0.65 -12.50
C ILE A 58 6.15 0.47 -11.51
N ASN A 59 6.56 1.62 -12.02
CA ASN A 59 6.91 2.80 -11.23
C ASN A 59 5.77 3.34 -10.33
N ILE A 60 4.50 3.07 -10.67
CA ILE A 60 3.35 3.56 -9.90
C ILE A 60 3.16 2.76 -8.60
N TRP A 61 3.40 1.45 -8.65
CA TRP A 61 3.15 0.54 -7.52
C TRP A 61 4.43 0.06 -6.82
N ASN A 62 5.60 0.32 -7.41
CA ASN A 62 6.88 -0.02 -6.81
C ASN A 62 7.16 0.83 -5.55
N CYS A 63 7.71 0.16 -4.54
CA CYS A 63 8.03 0.66 -3.21
C CYS A 63 9.52 0.52 -2.86
N TYR A 64 10.38 0.11 -3.80
CA TYR A 64 11.80 -0.15 -3.56
C TYR A 64 12.52 1.10 -3.01
N GLU A 65 12.46 2.21 -3.74
CA GLU A 65 13.14 3.47 -3.34
C GLU A 65 12.62 4.00 -2.01
N VAL A 66 11.33 3.82 -1.75
CA VAL A 66 10.68 4.31 -0.53
C VAL A 66 11.09 3.47 0.67
N ALA A 67 11.19 2.16 0.49
CA ALA A 67 11.70 1.25 1.50
C ALA A 67 13.17 1.51 1.81
N LEU A 68 13.99 1.84 0.81
CA LEU A 68 15.37 2.29 0.98
C LEU A 68 15.48 3.57 1.82
N GLN A 69 14.53 4.50 1.64
CA GLN A 69 14.49 5.74 2.42
C GLN A 69 13.96 5.53 3.86
N GLY A 70 13.58 4.30 4.24
CA GLY A 70 12.97 4.01 5.54
C GLY A 70 11.62 4.72 5.75
N ALA A 71 11.01 5.19 4.66
CA ALA A 71 9.77 5.94 4.70
C ALA A 71 8.58 4.98 4.67
N SER A 72 7.63 5.18 5.57
CA SER A 72 6.36 4.46 5.56
C SER A 72 5.46 5.05 4.47
N LYS A 73 5.45 4.46 3.26
CA LYS A 73 4.38 4.69 2.28
C LYS A 73 3.12 3.96 2.75
N THR A 74 2.45 4.51 3.74
CA THR A 74 1.08 4.10 4.02
C THR A 74 0.24 5.35 4.17
N ASN A 75 -0.83 5.40 3.37
CA ASN A 75 -1.90 6.38 3.49
C ASN A 75 -2.65 6.24 4.84
N ASN A 76 -2.24 5.30 5.71
CA ASN A 76 -2.76 5.06 7.04
C ASN A 76 -2.80 6.31 7.93
N ALA A 77 -1.86 7.24 7.79
CA ALA A 77 -1.93 8.51 8.52
C ALA A 77 -3.10 9.39 8.03
N VAL A 78 -3.29 9.47 6.71
CA VAL A 78 -4.38 10.22 6.07
C VAL A 78 -5.72 9.51 6.26
N GLU A 79 -5.78 8.19 6.16
CA GLU A 79 -6.97 7.38 6.50
C GLU A 79 -7.33 7.50 7.96
N GLY A 80 -6.35 7.43 8.86
CA GLY A 80 -6.55 7.67 10.28
C GLY A 80 -7.09 9.07 10.53
N TRP A 81 -6.56 10.07 9.82
CA TRP A 81 -7.04 11.45 9.88
C TRP A 81 -8.47 11.58 9.33
N HIS A 82 -8.76 11.08 8.13
CA HIS A 82 -10.11 11.08 7.55
C HIS A 82 -11.12 10.39 8.46
N TYR A 83 -10.77 9.23 9.01
CA TYR A 83 -11.63 8.49 9.93
C TYR A 83 -11.90 9.30 11.21
N ALA A 84 -10.85 9.85 11.83
CA ALA A 84 -10.98 10.68 13.01
C ALA A 84 -11.81 11.95 12.74
N PHE A 85 -11.58 12.59 11.60
CA PHE A 85 -12.30 13.78 11.15
C PHE A 85 -13.78 13.48 10.90
N GLU A 86 -14.09 12.38 10.20
CA GLU A 86 -15.46 11.92 9.99
C GLU A 86 -16.18 11.69 11.32
N HIS A 87 -15.49 11.04 12.28
CA HIS A 87 -16.03 10.84 13.63
C HIS A 87 -16.21 12.15 14.39
N GLN A 88 -15.31 13.12 14.24
CA GLN A 88 -15.42 14.42 14.90
C GLN A 88 -16.56 15.26 14.33
N VAL A 89 -16.77 15.20 13.01
CA VAL A 89 -17.89 15.85 12.32
C VAL A 89 -19.22 15.19 12.72
N SER A 90 -19.25 13.87 12.88
CA SER A 90 -20.44 13.11 13.36
C SER A 90 -21.74 13.55 12.68
N ALA A 91 -21.71 13.74 11.36
CA ALA A 91 -22.87 14.12 10.55
C ALA A 91 -22.62 13.84 9.06
N ASN A 92 -23.60 13.30 8.36
CA ASN A 92 -23.53 13.09 6.91
C ASN A 92 -23.61 14.41 6.12
N HIS A 93 -24.31 15.42 6.67
CA HIS A 93 -24.49 16.74 6.07
C HIS A 93 -24.36 17.83 7.14
N PRO A 94 -23.14 18.13 7.62
CA PRO A 94 -22.93 19.19 8.59
C PRO A 94 -23.31 20.54 7.97
N ASN A 95 -23.97 21.41 8.75
CA ASN A 95 -24.09 22.81 8.36
C ASN A 95 -22.71 23.48 8.35
N ILE A 96 -22.57 24.58 7.62
CA ILE A 96 -21.28 25.26 7.43
C ILE A 96 -20.63 25.66 8.76
N TRP A 97 -21.41 26.06 9.75
CA TRP A 97 -20.92 26.47 11.07
C TRP A 97 -20.31 25.30 11.85
N LYS A 98 -21.00 24.16 11.89
CA LYS A 98 -20.50 22.92 12.51
C LYS A 98 -19.20 22.47 11.83
N PHE A 99 -19.13 22.58 10.51
CA PHE A 99 -17.93 22.25 9.75
C PHE A 99 -16.76 23.18 10.12
N ILE A 100 -16.98 24.50 10.16
CA ILE A 100 -15.97 25.48 10.59
C ILE A 100 -15.48 25.17 12.02
N ASP A 101 -16.38 24.85 12.94
CA ASP A 101 -16.00 24.52 14.32
C ASP A 101 -15.17 23.24 14.42
N CYS A 102 -15.42 22.24 13.57
CA CYS A 102 -14.58 21.04 13.48
C CYS A 102 -13.19 21.38 12.92
N LEU A 103 -13.11 22.20 11.87
CA LEU A 103 -11.84 22.66 11.31
C LEU A 103 -10.97 23.40 12.35
N LYS A 104 -11.58 24.27 13.16
CA LYS A 104 -10.86 24.97 14.24
C LYS A 104 -10.27 24.00 15.26
N ARG A 105 -11.02 22.95 15.64
CA ARG A 105 -10.52 21.92 16.57
C ARG A 105 -9.38 21.12 15.95
N GLU A 106 -9.50 20.72 14.69
CA GLU A 106 -8.42 20.03 13.98
C GLU A 106 -7.16 20.87 13.90
N GLN A 107 -7.29 22.18 13.64
CA GLN A 107 -6.16 23.10 13.65
C GLN A 107 -5.47 23.11 15.03
N SER A 108 -6.22 23.26 16.12
CA SER A 108 -5.65 23.23 17.47
C SER A 108 -4.98 21.89 17.82
N LEU A 109 -5.51 20.77 17.34
CA LEU A 109 -4.88 19.45 17.51
C LEU A 109 -3.56 19.34 16.74
N HIS A 110 -3.49 19.87 15.52
CA HIS A 110 -2.25 19.90 14.73
C HIS A 110 -1.20 20.81 15.34
N GLU A 111 -1.60 21.99 15.83
CA GLU A 111 -0.69 22.90 16.55
C GLU A 111 -0.08 22.20 17.77
N LEU A 112 -0.90 21.47 18.55
CA LEU A 112 -0.40 20.67 19.67
C LEU A 112 0.59 19.57 19.23
N GLN A 113 0.31 18.87 18.12
CA GLN A 113 1.22 17.86 17.57
C GLN A 113 2.55 18.48 17.13
N ILE A 114 2.52 19.66 16.50
CA ILE A 114 3.73 20.39 16.10
C ILE A 114 4.57 20.73 17.34
N GLU A 115 3.96 21.27 18.39
CA GLU A 115 4.66 21.57 19.65
C GLU A 115 5.26 20.32 20.30
N GLN A 116 4.53 19.19 20.30
CA GLN A 116 5.05 17.91 20.77
C GLN A 116 6.28 17.47 19.97
N LEU A 117 6.25 17.57 18.65
CA LEU A 117 7.38 17.26 17.79
C LEU A 117 8.58 18.20 18.02
N LEU A 118 8.33 19.51 18.17
CA LEU A 118 9.36 20.50 18.50
C LEU A 118 10.01 20.22 19.86
N SER A 119 9.24 19.70 20.83
CA SER A 119 9.75 19.26 22.13
C SER A 119 10.52 17.93 22.09
N GLY A 120 10.65 17.30 20.92
CA GLY A 120 11.36 16.04 20.72
C GLY A 120 10.55 14.79 21.03
N GLN A 121 9.24 14.90 21.25
CA GLN A 121 8.37 13.72 21.38
C GLN A 121 8.21 13.04 20.01
N THR A 122 8.20 11.70 20.00
CA THR A 122 8.10 10.93 18.75
C THR A 122 6.76 10.21 18.64
N ASP A 123 6.02 10.45 17.56
CA ASP A 123 4.69 9.87 17.35
C ASP A 123 4.70 8.39 16.94
N LYS A 124 5.80 7.90 16.38
CA LYS A 124 5.88 6.54 15.84
C LYS A 124 6.10 5.53 16.96
N LYS A 125 5.13 4.61 17.15
CA LYS A 125 5.31 3.45 18.05
C LYS A 125 6.56 2.68 17.61
N LYS A 126 7.47 2.40 18.57
CA LYS A 126 8.77 1.72 18.36
C LYS A 126 8.67 0.52 17.40
N LYS A 127 7.64 -0.33 17.59
CA LYS A 127 7.38 -1.51 16.75
C LYS A 127 7.32 -1.25 15.23
N TYR A 128 6.73 -0.14 14.77
CA TYR A 128 6.60 0.15 13.34
C TYR A 128 7.91 0.71 12.78
N ARG A 129 8.63 1.49 13.58
CA ARG A 129 9.98 1.92 13.25
C ARG A 129 10.90 0.70 13.09
N ASP A 130 10.85 -0.24 14.02
CA ASP A 130 11.70 -1.44 13.98
C ASP A 130 11.35 -2.36 12.80
N ALA A 131 10.07 -2.47 12.43
CA ALA A 131 9.65 -3.21 11.24
C ALA A 131 10.17 -2.55 9.94
N ALA A 132 9.98 -1.23 9.80
CA ALA A 132 10.49 -0.48 8.65
C ALA A 132 12.02 -0.58 8.54
N LEU A 133 12.75 -0.49 9.66
CA LEU A 133 14.21 -0.65 9.68
C LEU A 133 14.65 -2.07 9.25
N ARG A 134 13.92 -3.11 9.66
CA ARG A 134 14.21 -4.48 9.22
C ARG A 134 13.98 -4.65 7.74
N LEU A 135 12.88 -4.09 7.22
CA LEU A 135 12.58 -4.12 5.79
C LEU A 135 13.65 -3.35 4.99
N GLN A 136 14.00 -2.14 5.40
CA GLN A 136 15.06 -1.33 4.78
C GLN A 136 16.37 -2.12 4.66
N LYS A 137 16.81 -2.77 5.76
CA LYS A 137 18.04 -3.58 5.76
C LYS A 137 18.00 -4.78 4.80
N VAL A 138 16.83 -5.35 4.55
CA VAL A 138 16.67 -6.43 3.56
C VAL A 138 16.77 -5.84 2.16
N VAL A 139 16.06 -4.74 1.90
CA VAL A 139 16.01 -4.05 0.61
C VAL A 139 17.38 -3.49 0.19
N GLU A 140 18.17 -2.99 1.14
CA GLU A 140 19.56 -2.55 0.92
C GLU A 140 20.50 -3.68 0.47
N LYS A 141 20.19 -4.92 0.83
CA LYS A 141 20.99 -6.12 0.51
C LYS A 141 20.45 -6.87 -0.69
N PHE A 142 19.69 -6.21 -1.54
CA PHE A 142 19.20 -6.81 -2.77
C PHE A 142 20.38 -7.32 -3.62
N ASP A 143 20.28 -8.58 -4.05
CA ASP A 143 21.27 -9.28 -4.85
C ASP A 143 20.52 -10.11 -5.90
N ASP A 144 20.87 -9.88 -7.17
CA ASP A 144 20.24 -10.52 -8.34
C ASP A 144 20.53 -12.02 -8.42
N THR A 145 21.51 -12.54 -7.67
CA THR A 145 21.88 -13.96 -7.72
C THR A 145 20.97 -14.87 -6.92
N ASN A 146 20.20 -14.34 -5.97
CA ASN A 146 19.30 -15.15 -5.13
C ASN A 146 17.99 -14.42 -4.83
N ILE A 147 17.25 -14.14 -5.91
CA ILE A 147 16.00 -13.38 -5.86
C ILE A 147 14.93 -14.09 -5.05
N LEU A 148 14.84 -15.42 -5.10
CA LEU A 148 13.84 -16.17 -4.34
C LEU A 148 14.02 -16.03 -2.81
N ASP A 149 15.25 -16.11 -2.30
CA ASP A 149 15.52 -15.89 -0.87
C ASP A 149 15.26 -14.44 -0.48
N TYR A 150 15.61 -13.49 -1.34
CA TYR A 150 15.26 -12.08 -1.15
C TYR A 150 13.75 -11.86 -1.03
N LEU A 151 12.97 -12.36 -2.00
CA LEU A 151 11.51 -12.24 -2.00
C LEU A 151 10.88 -12.90 -0.77
N ARG A 152 11.48 -14.00 -0.28
CA ARG A 152 11.04 -14.68 0.94
C ARG A 152 11.33 -13.83 2.18
N ALA A 153 12.51 -13.24 2.28
CA ALA A 153 12.90 -12.35 3.37
C ALA A 153 12.01 -11.10 3.43
N VAL A 154 11.71 -10.49 2.27
CA VAL A 154 10.78 -9.37 2.16
C VAL A 154 9.37 -9.79 2.56
N ALA A 155 8.86 -10.91 2.03
CA ALA A 155 7.53 -11.41 2.33
C ALA A 155 7.32 -11.62 3.84
N HIS A 156 8.34 -12.14 4.55
CA HIS A 156 8.27 -12.31 6.00
C HIS A 156 8.07 -10.99 6.76
N ASN A 157 8.70 -9.90 6.30
CA ASN A 157 8.55 -8.59 6.91
C ASN A 157 7.18 -7.96 6.61
N ILE A 158 6.67 -8.14 5.38
CA ILE A 158 5.34 -7.64 4.99
C ILE A 158 4.22 -8.36 5.77
N THR A 159 4.29 -9.70 5.90
CA THR A 159 3.28 -10.49 6.63
C THR A 159 3.13 -10.05 8.09
N ILE A 160 4.21 -9.61 8.73
CA ILE A 160 4.19 -9.10 10.11
C ILE A 160 3.40 -7.77 10.23
N GLU A 161 3.41 -6.94 9.19
CA GLU A 161 2.66 -5.68 9.15
C GLU A 161 1.18 -5.87 8.78
N LEU A 162 0.89 -6.82 7.88
CA LEU A 162 -0.46 -7.16 7.41
C LEU A 162 -1.35 -7.77 8.50
N HIS A 163 -0.84 -8.73 9.29
CA HIS A 163 -1.64 -9.40 10.32
C HIS A 163 -2.08 -8.50 11.48
N LYS A 164 -1.49 -7.30 11.62
CA LYS A 164 -1.65 -6.45 12.82
C LYS A 164 -2.39 -5.15 12.55
N SER A 165 -2.79 -4.95 11.30
CA SER A 165 -3.61 -3.83 10.88
C SER A 165 -4.89 -4.44 10.34
N HIS A 166 -6.02 -4.23 11.02
CA HIS A 166 -7.35 -4.70 10.61
C HIS A 166 -7.82 -4.11 9.25
N CYS A 167 -6.93 -3.39 8.55
CA CYS A 167 -7.20 -2.63 7.33
C CYS A 167 -6.22 -2.95 6.18
N ILE A 168 -5.19 -3.78 6.36
CA ILE A 168 -4.23 -4.00 5.28
C ILE A 168 -4.53 -5.33 4.59
N THR A 169 -5.44 -5.27 3.62
CA THR A 169 -5.39 -6.19 2.49
C THR A 169 -4.78 -5.39 1.35
N ILE A 170 -3.53 -5.67 0.98
CA ILE A 170 -2.97 -5.23 -0.30
C ILE A 170 -3.72 -6.03 -1.37
N ILE A 171 -4.90 -5.55 -1.78
CA ILE A 171 -5.51 -5.97 -3.02
C ILE A 171 -5.19 -4.89 -4.03
N PHE A 172 -4.31 -5.26 -4.95
CA PHE A 172 -4.06 -4.57 -6.18
C PHE A 172 -5.36 -4.54 -7.01
N TYR A 173 -6.26 -3.59 -6.74
CA TYR A 173 -7.40 -3.32 -7.62
C TYR A 173 -7.07 -2.19 -8.60
N PRO A 174 -7.56 -2.29 -9.85
CA PRO A 174 -7.06 -1.47 -10.96
C PRO A 174 -7.62 -0.04 -10.98
N TYR A 175 -8.66 0.29 -10.21
CA TYR A 175 -9.23 1.63 -10.26
C TYR A 175 -9.70 2.02 -8.87
N LYS A 176 -9.08 3.03 -8.26
CA LYS A 176 -9.35 3.55 -6.89
C LYS A 176 -8.80 2.68 -5.75
N LEU A 177 -7.95 3.29 -4.92
CA LEU A 177 -7.52 2.77 -3.62
C LEU A 177 -8.72 2.84 -2.64
N PHE A 178 -9.62 1.86 -2.68
CA PHE A 178 -10.73 1.73 -1.73
C PHE A 178 -10.38 0.69 -0.66
N PHE A 179 -10.33 1.13 0.59
CA PHE A 179 -10.22 0.29 1.78
C PHE A 179 -11.62 -0.21 2.16
N ILE A 180 -11.92 -1.49 1.95
CA ILE A 180 -13.16 -2.10 2.43
C ILE A 180 -12.96 -2.53 3.89
N ASN A 181 -13.48 -1.74 4.82
CA ASN A 181 -13.72 -2.19 6.18
C ASN A 181 -14.94 -3.13 6.18
N LYS A 182 -14.79 -4.37 6.68
CA LYS A 182 -15.89 -5.36 6.75
C LYS A 182 -17.13 -4.85 7.52
N ASN A 183 -17.02 -3.77 8.29
CA ASN A 183 -18.13 -3.19 9.05
C ASN A 183 -18.92 -2.09 8.31
N VAL A 184 -18.53 -1.70 7.08
CA VAL A 184 -19.23 -0.68 6.27
C VAL A 184 -20.01 -1.31 5.11
N CYS A 185 -20.26 -2.62 5.15
CA CYS A 185 -20.92 -3.34 4.06
C CYS A 185 -22.43 -3.07 3.91
N TYR A 186 -23.02 -2.14 4.68
CA TYR A 186 -24.48 -1.94 4.67
C TYR A 186 -24.98 -0.54 4.30
N LYS A 187 -24.12 0.48 4.06
CA LYS A 187 -24.60 1.86 3.88
C LYS A 187 -23.85 2.75 2.88
N THR A 188 -23.35 2.23 1.76
CA THR A 188 -23.09 3.10 0.60
C THR A 188 -24.32 3.11 -0.29
N ALA A 189 -25.27 3.96 0.09
CA ALA A 189 -26.30 4.44 -0.83
C ALA A 189 -25.64 5.18 -2.00
N GLN A 190 -26.21 5.00 -3.17
CA GLN A 190 -25.79 5.56 -4.45
C GLN A 190 -25.47 7.06 -4.36
N PHE A 191 -24.27 7.44 -4.78
CA PHE A 191 -24.04 8.74 -5.42
C PHE A 191 -23.41 8.48 -6.78
N TYR A 192 -24.29 8.34 -7.78
CA TYR A 192 -23.97 8.51 -9.19
C TYR A 192 -23.76 10.02 -9.41
N ILE A 193 -22.58 10.42 -9.88
CA ILE A 193 -22.39 11.74 -10.50
C ILE A 193 -22.50 11.49 -12.01
N PRO A 194 -23.54 12.01 -12.69
CA PRO A 194 -23.63 11.88 -14.15
C PRO A 194 -22.60 12.81 -14.79
N ILE A 195 -21.73 12.25 -15.63
CA ILE A 195 -20.94 13.02 -16.58
C ILE A 195 -21.85 13.18 -17.80
N THR A 196 -22.39 14.39 -17.97
CA THR A 196 -23.08 14.81 -19.19
C THR A 196 -22.03 15.30 -20.19
N GLU A 197 -22.12 14.82 -21.43
CA GLU A 197 -21.93 15.66 -22.61
C GLU A 197 -23.31 16.09 -23.13
#